data_AF-A0A0D7CHR4-F1
#
_entry.id   AF-A0A0D7CHR4-F1
#
_cell.length_a   1.000
_cell.length_b   1.000
_cell.length_c   1.000
_cell.angle_alpha   90.00
_cell.angle_beta   90.00
_cell.angle_gamma   90.00
#
_symmetry.space_group_name_H-M   'P 1'
#
loop_
_entity.id
_entity.type
_entity.pdbx_description
1 polymer ?
#
loop_
_entity_poly.entity_id
_entity_poly.type
_entity_poly.pdbx_seq_one_letter_code
_entity_poly.pdbx_strand_id
1 'polypeptide(L)'
;MWWCGQTPGGKVPGDDILYAESSSLNGPFHARGSSAPHQIVFDGTGTGSFDNEHTCDPSVVRANGTYYLYYAAERHDGEPTTIGVASSPDGINWTRLHNDQPIVTAANQQETHNEYGAGQPSVTYLNGQFYLMFTDTTGAGASSNGAGQFVWRSPDPTFQSGVEVSTASGWQAKTDANSRSFSVVNAFSADWQYSDALRAFVIAHDNTPGQTTLTFLSPDNLARQPYAEVAVPGQWSEGPGIVSRPDKHSVVARNNDCGRIPIDVIHSSTGSPPQQLTHDGLDLLSSNSCQSMPAGQIAAMYEGYGLQSSGLPAAVVVGGKRLQIQDTSVYTDLTRNRISVPASIYSAVPYGASLRDGATVLGASGPPGAFQLDNNTLWPVNAPQLVTDNHSSITMVDRAQWLSHPRGPSLFYLW
;
A
#
# COMPACT_ATOMS: atom_id res chain seq x y z
N MET A 1 7.96 -3.41 8.22
CA MET A 1 7.08 -4.59 8.11
C MET A 1 6.13 -4.56 9.28
N TRP A 2 4.85 -4.84 9.02
CA TRP A 2 3.81 -5.02 10.03
C TRP A 2 3.35 -6.47 9.98
N TRP A 3 3.13 -7.09 11.12
CA TRP A 3 2.58 -8.44 11.25
C TRP A 3 1.81 -8.53 12.57
N CYS A 4 1.01 -9.58 12.76
CA CYS A 4 0.38 -9.81 14.04
C CYS A 4 1.06 -10.93 14.84
N GLY A 5 0.98 -10.81 16.16
CA GLY A 5 1.40 -11.85 17.07
C GLY A 5 1.34 -11.40 18.51
N GLN A 6 1.44 -12.37 19.42
CA GLN A 6 1.37 -12.13 20.85
C GLN A 6 2.75 -11.86 21.42
N THR A 7 2.93 -10.72 22.09
CA THR A 7 4.18 -10.41 22.78
C THR A 7 3.98 -10.37 24.30
N PRO A 8 4.89 -10.96 25.09
CA PRO A 8 4.87 -10.79 26.54
C PRO A 8 4.97 -9.31 26.90
N GLY A 9 3.93 -8.75 27.53
CA GLY A 9 3.88 -7.35 27.94
C GLY A 9 2.89 -6.46 27.16
N GLY A 10 2.06 -7.03 26.27
CA GLY A 10 0.88 -6.35 25.73
C GLY A 10 -0.05 -5.86 26.85
N LYS A 11 -0.69 -4.69 26.64
CA LYS A 11 -1.59 -4.08 27.63
C LYS A 11 -2.92 -4.81 27.73
N VAL A 12 -3.34 -5.38 26.62
CA VAL A 12 -4.60 -6.11 26.45
C VAL A 12 -4.23 -7.55 26.08
N PRO A 13 -4.86 -8.57 26.69
CA PRO A 13 -4.70 -9.95 26.24
C PRO A 13 -5.13 -10.07 24.78
N GLY A 14 -4.44 -10.90 23.99
CA GLY A 14 -4.77 -11.12 22.57
C GLY A 14 -3.61 -10.82 21.63
N ASP A 15 -3.92 -10.77 20.33
CA ASP A 15 -2.94 -10.45 19.28
C ASP A 15 -2.78 -8.94 19.09
N ASP A 16 -1.52 -8.53 19.00
CA ASP A 16 -1.13 -7.16 18.71
C ASP A 16 -0.55 -7.06 17.29
N ILE A 17 -0.61 -5.86 16.72
CA ILE A 17 0.12 -5.53 15.49
C ILE A 17 1.50 -5.00 15.88
N LEU A 18 2.50 -5.71 15.39
CA LEU A 18 3.92 -5.47 15.64
C LEU A 18 4.57 -4.79 14.44
N TYR A 19 5.64 -4.05 14.70
CA TYR A 19 6.43 -3.37 13.68
C TYR A 19 7.92 -3.59 13.87
N ALA A 20 8.61 -3.79 12.74
CA ALA A 20 10.06 -3.73 12.64
C ALA A 20 10.50 -3.26 11.25
N GLU A 21 11.68 -2.67 11.17
CA GLU A 21 12.29 -2.15 9.95
C GLU A 21 13.70 -2.71 9.74
N SER A 22 14.13 -2.72 8.47
CA SER A 22 15.47 -3.09 8.07
C SER A 22 15.81 -2.42 6.75
N SER A 23 17.11 -2.24 6.49
CA SER A 23 17.62 -1.82 5.18
C SER A 23 17.75 -2.98 4.18
N SER A 24 17.44 -4.20 4.61
CA SER A 24 17.53 -5.44 3.84
C SER A 24 16.29 -6.30 4.09
N LEU A 25 15.79 -6.95 3.04
CA LEU A 25 14.68 -7.92 3.16
C LEU A 25 15.07 -9.16 3.98
N ASN A 26 16.36 -9.43 4.13
CA ASN A 26 16.89 -10.52 4.96
C ASN A 26 17.20 -10.08 6.40
N GLY A 27 16.84 -8.85 6.79
CA GLY A 27 17.17 -8.30 8.10
C GLY A 27 18.65 -7.89 8.26
N PRO A 28 19.12 -7.68 9.51
CA PRO A 28 18.35 -7.85 10.74
C PRO A 28 17.23 -6.80 10.87
N PHE A 29 16.10 -7.23 11.42
CA PHE A 29 14.95 -6.38 11.71
C PHE A 29 15.04 -5.83 13.13
N HIS A 30 14.57 -4.60 13.31
CA HIS A 30 14.53 -3.94 14.60
C HIS A 30 13.38 -2.94 14.70
N ALA A 31 12.96 -2.64 15.93
CA ALA A 31 12.05 -1.55 16.24
C ALA A 31 12.64 -0.20 15.79
N ARG A 32 11.78 0.75 15.43
CA ARG A 32 12.22 2.07 14.97
C ARG A 32 13.01 2.77 16.06
N GLY A 33 14.24 3.19 15.74
CA GLY A 33 15.12 3.92 16.66
C GLY A 33 15.59 3.11 17.88
N SER A 34 15.51 1.77 17.83
CA SER A 34 15.87 0.88 18.92
C SER A 34 16.57 -0.38 18.39
N SER A 35 17.29 -1.09 19.25
CA SER A 35 17.87 -2.41 18.94
C SER A 35 16.94 -3.57 19.32
N ALA A 36 15.76 -3.29 19.88
CA ALA A 36 14.75 -4.30 20.12
C ALA A 36 14.30 -4.95 18.79
N PRO A 37 13.95 -6.24 18.76
CA PRO A 37 13.60 -6.93 17.52
C PRO A 37 12.34 -6.37 16.84
N HIS A 38 11.42 -5.80 17.64
CA HIS A 38 10.15 -5.24 17.19
C HIS A 38 9.56 -4.30 18.26
N GLN A 39 8.51 -3.57 17.91
CA GLN A 39 7.67 -2.81 18.84
C GLN A 39 6.18 -3.08 18.56
N ILE A 40 5.34 -3.05 19.59
CA ILE A 40 3.88 -3.00 19.40
C ILE A 40 3.52 -1.61 18.88
N VAL A 41 2.71 -1.54 17.82
CA VAL A 41 2.23 -0.27 17.25
C VAL A 41 0.72 -0.12 17.30
N PHE A 42 -0.02 -1.22 17.44
CA PHE A 42 -1.46 -1.19 17.58
C PHE A 42 -1.91 -2.40 18.39
N ASP A 43 -2.74 -2.16 19.41
CA ASP A 43 -3.23 -3.14 20.37
C ASP A 43 -4.77 -3.09 20.45
N GLY A 44 -5.35 -4.17 20.99
CA GLY A 44 -6.77 -4.23 21.31
C GLY A 44 -7.19 -3.08 22.24
N THR A 45 -8.46 -2.67 22.18
CA THR A 45 -8.93 -1.53 22.97
C THR A 45 -9.05 -1.82 24.46
N GLY A 46 -9.33 -3.07 24.84
CA GLY A 46 -9.65 -3.45 26.22
C GLY A 46 -10.93 -2.79 26.78
N THR A 47 -11.80 -2.25 25.92
CA THR A 47 -13.02 -1.52 26.31
C THR A 47 -14.32 -2.23 25.93
N GLY A 48 -14.24 -3.44 25.38
CA GLY A 48 -15.39 -4.22 24.91
C GLY A 48 -15.93 -3.81 23.54
N SER A 49 -15.18 -3.00 22.76
CA SER A 49 -15.48 -2.69 21.35
C SER A 49 -15.15 -3.86 20.41
N PHE A 50 -15.36 -3.70 19.10
CA PHE A 50 -15.21 -4.79 18.11
C PHE A 50 -13.78 -5.34 18.01
N ASP A 51 -12.77 -4.50 18.29
CA ASP A 51 -11.36 -4.85 18.36
C ASP A 51 -10.87 -4.80 19.82
N ASN A 52 -11.68 -5.36 20.72
CA ASN A 52 -11.37 -5.38 22.15
C ASN A 52 -10.14 -6.22 22.47
N GLU A 53 -10.03 -7.43 21.92
CA GLU A 53 -9.03 -8.41 22.33
C GLU A 53 -7.96 -8.62 21.25
N HIS A 54 -8.35 -8.94 20.02
CA HIS A 54 -7.40 -9.21 18.95
C HIS A 54 -7.40 -8.11 17.89
N THR A 55 -6.19 -7.71 17.52
CA THR A 55 -5.90 -6.94 16.31
C THR A 55 -4.86 -7.72 15.48
N CYS A 56 -5.29 -8.31 14.37
CA CYS A 56 -4.43 -9.20 13.56
C CYS A 56 -4.43 -8.85 12.08
N ASP A 57 -3.71 -9.64 11.29
CA ASP A 57 -3.64 -9.62 9.83
C ASP A 57 -3.52 -8.20 9.23
N PRO A 58 -2.48 -7.44 9.62
CA PRO A 58 -2.36 -6.05 9.20
C PRO A 58 -2.03 -5.94 7.72
N SER A 59 -2.75 -5.07 7.01
CA SER A 59 -2.34 -4.56 5.70
C SER A 59 -2.27 -3.05 5.71
N VAL A 60 -1.10 -2.54 5.34
CA VAL A 60 -0.80 -1.11 5.35
C VAL A 60 -0.62 -0.60 3.93
N VAL A 61 -1.31 0.50 3.61
CA VAL A 61 -1.13 1.27 2.38
C VAL A 61 -0.96 2.74 2.71
N ARG A 62 -0.26 3.47 1.86
CA ARG A 62 -0.08 4.91 1.98
C ARG A 62 -0.69 5.63 0.79
N ALA A 63 -1.56 6.58 1.07
CA ALA A 63 -2.24 7.39 0.07
C ALA A 63 -2.26 8.85 0.52
N ASN A 64 -1.88 9.77 -0.38
CA ASN A 64 -1.89 11.22 -0.14
C ASN A 64 -1.18 11.65 1.16
N GLY A 65 -0.05 11.00 1.47
CA GLY A 65 0.76 11.30 2.64
C GLY A 65 0.33 10.60 3.93
N THR A 66 -0.81 9.92 3.95
CA THR A 66 -1.38 9.23 5.12
C THR A 66 -1.24 7.73 4.97
N TYR A 67 -0.78 7.06 6.03
CA TYR A 67 -0.84 5.60 6.15
C TYR A 67 -2.24 5.18 6.60
N TYR A 68 -2.73 4.09 6.04
CA TYR A 68 -3.96 3.42 6.42
C TYR A 68 -3.65 1.96 6.74
N LEU A 69 -4.07 1.52 7.91
CA LEU A 69 -3.95 0.15 8.41
C LEU A 69 -5.34 -0.48 8.38
N TYR A 70 -5.50 -1.53 7.59
CA TYR A 70 -6.66 -2.41 7.61
C TYR A 70 -6.26 -3.65 8.40
N TYR A 71 -7.11 -4.07 9.32
CA TYR A 71 -6.77 -5.13 10.27
C TYR A 71 -7.98 -5.99 10.59
N ALA A 72 -7.72 -7.28 10.79
CA ALA A 72 -8.69 -8.19 11.39
C ALA A 72 -8.85 -7.86 12.87
N ALA A 73 -10.09 -7.93 13.35
CA ALA A 73 -10.48 -7.57 14.69
C ALA A 73 -11.44 -8.58 15.27
N GLU A 74 -11.16 -9.01 16.49
CA GLU A 74 -12.03 -9.87 17.27
C GLU A 74 -12.21 -9.29 18.67
N ARG A 75 -13.48 -9.26 19.08
CA ARG A 75 -13.86 -8.69 20.37
C ARG A 75 -13.50 -9.62 21.52
N HIS A 76 -13.70 -10.93 21.35
CA HIS A 76 -13.34 -12.00 22.26
C HIS A 76 -13.12 -13.29 21.49
N ASP A 77 -12.22 -14.16 21.97
CA ASP A 77 -12.01 -15.51 21.42
C ASP A 77 -13.33 -16.23 21.06
N GLY A 78 -13.44 -16.65 19.80
CA GLY A 78 -14.60 -17.36 19.24
C GLY A 78 -15.71 -16.44 18.71
N GLU A 79 -15.54 -15.12 18.72
CA GLU A 79 -16.46 -14.21 18.00
C GLU A 79 -16.03 -14.09 16.52
N PRO A 80 -16.99 -13.96 15.58
CA PRO A 80 -16.64 -13.78 14.17
C PRO A 80 -15.73 -12.57 13.97
N THR A 81 -14.63 -12.76 13.26
CA THR A 81 -13.71 -11.70 12.88
C THR A 81 -14.43 -10.65 12.04
N THR A 82 -14.04 -9.40 12.26
CA THR A 82 -14.45 -8.23 11.49
C THR A 82 -13.22 -7.45 11.05
N ILE A 83 -13.37 -6.48 10.14
CA ILE A 83 -12.26 -5.67 9.65
C ILE A 83 -12.43 -4.24 10.13
N GLY A 84 -11.39 -3.72 10.80
CA GLY A 84 -11.26 -2.32 11.18
C GLY A 84 -10.33 -1.55 10.23
N VAL A 85 -10.31 -0.23 10.38
CA VAL A 85 -9.32 0.63 9.72
C VAL A 85 -8.85 1.76 10.63
N ALA A 86 -7.54 2.02 10.61
CA ALA A 86 -6.89 3.11 11.31
C ALA A 86 -6.05 3.95 10.34
N SER A 87 -5.81 5.22 10.69
CA SER A 87 -4.91 6.11 9.96
C SER A 87 -3.69 6.49 10.79
N SER A 88 -2.58 6.80 10.11
CA SER A 88 -1.36 7.23 10.77
C SER A 88 -0.58 8.24 9.90
N PRO A 89 0.05 9.26 10.51
CA PRO A 89 0.98 10.12 9.78
C PRO A 89 2.35 9.48 9.54
N ASP A 90 2.73 8.44 10.31
CA ASP A 90 4.10 7.93 10.38
C ASP A 90 4.23 6.39 10.29
N GLY A 91 3.09 5.68 10.21
CA GLY A 91 2.98 4.23 10.17
C GLY A 91 3.20 3.55 11.53
N ILE A 92 3.35 4.32 12.61
CA ILE A 92 3.66 3.85 13.96
C ILE A 92 2.56 4.26 14.95
N ASN A 93 2.13 5.52 14.89
CA ASN A 93 1.10 6.07 15.77
C ASN A 93 -0.23 6.07 15.02
N TRP A 94 -1.15 5.22 15.45
CA TRP A 94 -2.40 4.97 14.73
C TRP A 94 -3.61 5.58 15.44
N THR A 95 -4.57 6.06 14.65
CA THR A 95 -5.87 6.55 15.08
C THR A 95 -6.95 5.75 14.36
N ARG A 96 -7.76 5.00 15.11
CA ARG A 96 -8.93 4.29 14.60
C ARG A 96 -9.85 5.23 13.84
N LEU A 97 -10.44 4.76 12.75
CA LEU A 97 -11.41 5.51 11.95
C LEU A 97 -12.82 4.92 12.16
N HIS A 98 -13.78 5.46 11.41
CA HIS A 98 -15.17 5.01 11.41
C HIS A 98 -15.82 4.99 12.81
N ASN A 99 -15.44 5.93 13.69
CA ASN A 99 -15.93 6.02 15.07
C ASN A 99 -15.72 4.71 15.86
N ASP A 100 -14.57 4.07 15.67
CA ASP A 100 -14.20 2.83 16.35
C ASP A 100 -15.21 1.70 16.10
N GLN A 101 -15.74 1.62 14.87
CA GLN A 101 -16.64 0.57 14.39
C GLN A 101 -15.99 -0.22 13.24
N PRO A 102 -16.36 -1.51 13.04
CA PRO A 102 -15.86 -2.29 11.93
C PRO A 102 -16.37 -1.72 10.59
N ILE A 103 -15.53 -1.79 9.56
CA ILE A 103 -15.90 -1.41 8.19
C ILE A 103 -16.38 -2.59 7.34
N VAL A 104 -16.01 -3.82 7.74
CA VAL A 104 -16.52 -5.06 7.15
C VAL A 104 -16.87 -6.03 8.27
N THR A 105 -18.06 -6.61 8.19
CA THR A 105 -18.51 -7.72 9.06
C THR A 105 -18.83 -8.94 8.19
N ALA A 106 -18.91 -10.12 8.82
CA ALA A 106 -19.36 -11.35 8.17
C ALA A 106 -20.67 -11.12 7.38
N ALA A 107 -20.72 -11.63 6.16
CA ALA A 107 -21.86 -11.44 5.26
C ALA A 107 -23.11 -12.25 5.65
N ASN A 108 -22.93 -13.42 6.28
CA ASN A 108 -23.98 -14.37 6.62
C ASN A 108 -24.87 -14.76 5.42
N GLN A 109 -24.24 -14.98 4.26
CA GLN A 109 -24.93 -15.32 3.01
C GLN A 109 -25.00 -16.84 2.76
N GLN A 110 -24.13 -17.60 3.40
CA GLN A 110 -24.16 -19.07 3.43
C GLN A 110 -23.47 -19.62 4.68
N GLU A 111 -23.75 -20.88 4.99
CA GLU A 111 -23.15 -21.65 6.09
C GLU A 111 -22.05 -22.56 5.55
N THR A 112 -20.80 -22.30 5.93
CA THR A 112 -19.62 -23.10 5.51
C THR A 112 -19.04 -23.94 6.65
N HIS A 113 -19.67 -23.93 7.83
CA HIS A 113 -19.15 -24.50 9.08
C HIS A 113 -17.80 -23.92 9.54
N ASN A 114 -17.38 -22.80 8.94
CA ASN A 114 -16.21 -22.05 9.32
C ASN A 114 -16.65 -20.71 9.91
N GLU A 115 -16.48 -20.58 11.23
CA GLU A 115 -16.98 -19.46 12.04
C GLU A 115 -16.05 -18.23 12.04
N TYR A 116 -14.93 -18.28 11.28
CA TYR A 116 -13.95 -17.19 11.25
C TYR A 116 -14.55 -15.83 10.89
N GLY A 117 -15.49 -15.75 9.94
CA GLY A 117 -16.12 -14.48 9.57
C GLY A 117 -15.31 -13.70 8.53
N ALA A 118 -15.19 -12.38 8.71
CA ALA A 118 -14.57 -11.47 7.75
C ALA A 118 -13.24 -10.91 8.27
N GLY A 119 -12.13 -11.23 7.60
CA GLY A 119 -10.78 -10.92 8.08
C GLY A 119 -9.72 -10.98 7.00
N GLN A 120 -8.45 -11.16 7.40
CA GLN A 120 -7.29 -11.24 6.51
C GLN A 120 -7.26 -10.15 5.41
N PRO A 121 -7.42 -8.86 5.77
CA PRO A 121 -7.48 -7.79 4.77
C PRO A 121 -6.14 -7.63 4.05
N SER A 122 -6.19 -7.31 2.76
CA SER A 122 -5.06 -6.81 1.99
C SER A 122 -5.49 -5.65 1.10
N VAL A 123 -4.82 -4.50 1.23
CA VAL A 123 -5.22 -3.25 0.55
C VAL A 123 -4.20 -2.80 -0.49
N THR A 124 -4.66 -2.22 -1.59
CA THR A 124 -3.84 -1.49 -2.58
C THR A 124 -4.45 -0.13 -2.91
N TYR A 125 -3.63 0.90 -3.20
CA TYR A 125 -4.13 2.22 -3.63
C TYR A 125 -3.77 2.50 -5.08
N LEU A 126 -4.78 2.71 -5.93
CA LEU A 126 -4.59 2.93 -7.37
C LEU A 126 -5.62 3.93 -7.89
N ASN A 127 -5.15 4.95 -8.63
CA ASN A 127 -5.99 5.92 -9.34
C ASN A 127 -7.08 6.57 -8.46
N GLY A 128 -6.74 6.92 -7.22
CA GLY A 128 -7.68 7.59 -6.32
C GLY A 128 -8.63 6.64 -5.59
N GLN A 129 -8.43 5.32 -5.68
CA GLN A 129 -9.26 4.30 -5.06
C GLN A 129 -8.41 3.39 -4.16
N PHE A 130 -8.94 3.07 -2.99
CA PHE A 130 -8.51 1.92 -2.20
C PHE A 130 -9.19 0.69 -2.76
N TYR A 131 -8.43 -0.38 -2.95
CA TYR A 131 -8.91 -1.72 -3.29
C TYR A 131 -8.64 -2.60 -2.08
N LEU A 132 -9.68 -3.10 -1.43
CA LEU A 132 -9.59 -3.98 -0.26
C LEU A 132 -9.98 -5.40 -0.68
N MET A 133 -9.00 -6.30 -0.68
CA MET A 133 -9.19 -7.74 -0.76
C MET A 133 -9.31 -8.31 0.65
N PHE A 134 -10.21 -9.26 0.89
CA PHE A 134 -10.41 -9.85 2.21
C PHE A 134 -11.10 -11.21 2.16
N THR A 135 -10.93 -12.00 3.22
CA THR A 135 -11.66 -13.25 3.43
C THR A 135 -13.02 -12.98 4.06
N ASP A 136 -14.04 -13.73 3.63
CA ASP A 136 -15.33 -13.81 4.34
C ASP A 136 -15.89 -15.24 4.26
N THR A 137 -15.73 -16.01 5.33
CA THR A 137 -16.10 -17.44 5.33
C THR A 137 -17.60 -17.68 5.18
N THR A 138 -18.40 -16.63 5.30
CA THR A 138 -19.87 -16.67 5.20
C THR A 138 -20.38 -16.04 3.90
N GLY A 139 -19.49 -15.55 3.02
CA GLY A 139 -19.85 -14.90 1.76
C GLY A 139 -20.36 -15.87 0.72
N ALA A 140 -21.33 -15.49 -0.13
CA ALA A 140 -22.00 -16.37 -1.10
C ALA A 140 -21.06 -17.03 -2.13
N GLY A 141 -19.94 -16.37 -2.45
CA GLY A 141 -18.91 -16.86 -3.36
C GLY A 141 -17.79 -17.65 -2.66
N ALA A 142 -17.86 -17.85 -1.34
CA ALA A 142 -16.91 -18.67 -0.61
C ALA A 142 -17.06 -20.14 -0.99
N SER A 143 -15.95 -20.88 -0.94
CA SER A 143 -15.96 -22.32 -1.12
C SER A 143 -16.51 -23.04 0.13
N SER A 144 -16.75 -24.34 0.04
CA SER A 144 -17.44 -25.11 1.09
C SER A 144 -16.72 -25.15 2.44
N ASN A 145 -15.41 -24.85 2.48
CA ASN A 145 -14.63 -24.75 3.72
C ASN A 145 -14.49 -23.30 4.22
N GLY A 146 -15.16 -22.34 3.57
CA GLY A 146 -15.07 -20.90 3.86
C GLY A 146 -13.95 -20.17 3.12
N ALA A 147 -13.08 -20.84 2.37
CA ALA A 147 -12.01 -20.14 1.64
C ALA A 147 -12.57 -19.29 0.50
N GLY A 148 -11.97 -18.11 0.30
CA GLY A 148 -12.31 -17.21 -0.79
C GLY A 148 -11.93 -15.76 -0.49
N GLN A 149 -11.35 -15.09 -1.47
CA GLN A 149 -11.00 -13.66 -1.41
C GLN A 149 -12.04 -12.80 -2.14
N PHE A 150 -12.63 -11.82 -1.47
CA PHE A 150 -13.57 -10.84 -2.04
C PHE A 150 -12.91 -9.48 -2.16
N VAL A 151 -13.36 -8.66 -3.12
CA VAL A 151 -12.72 -7.38 -3.38
C VAL A 151 -13.72 -6.25 -3.47
N TRP A 152 -13.50 -5.21 -2.66
CA TRP A 152 -14.19 -3.93 -2.72
C TRP A 152 -13.24 -2.84 -3.20
N ARG A 153 -13.77 -1.77 -3.79
CA ARG A 153 -13.03 -0.53 -4.03
C ARG A 153 -13.84 0.71 -3.65
N SER A 154 -13.15 1.76 -3.21
CA SER A 154 -13.76 3.04 -2.85
C SER A 154 -12.72 4.17 -2.83
N PRO A 155 -13.08 5.43 -3.14
CA PRO A 155 -12.23 6.58 -2.83
C PRO A 155 -12.16 6.89 -1.32
N ASP A 156 -13.11 6.40 -0.54
CA ASP A 156 -13.22 6.57 0.89
C ASP A 156 -12.51 5.41 1.60
N PRO A 157 -11.45 5.67 2.39
CA PRO A 157 -10.67 4.63 3.07
C PRO A 157 -11.47 3.86 4.13
N THR A 158 -12.64 4.37 4.53
CA THR A 158 -13.53 3.67 5.46
C THR A 158 -14.52 2.75 4.76
N PHE A 159 -14.56 2.75 3.42
CA PHE A 159 -15.52 1.97 2.63
C PHE A 159 -16.99 2.23 3.04
N GLN A 160 -17.32 3.44 3.47
CA GLN A 160 -18.69 3.82 3.85
C GLN A 160 -19.42 4.61 2.78
N SER A 161 -18.70 5.09 1.77
CA SER A 161 -19.24 5.82 0.63
C SER A 161 -18.59 5.39 -0.68
N GLY A 162 -19.34 5.49 -1.79
CA GLY A 162 -18.80 5.22 -3.13
C GLY A 162 -18.25 3.81 -3.33
N VAL A 163 -18.79 2.80 -2.64
CA VAL A 163 -18.25 1.43 -2.67
C VAL A 163 -18.73 0.68 -3.91
N GLU A 164 -17.78 0.13 -4.65
CA GLU A 164 -18.01 -0.87 -5.68
C GLU A 164 -17.42 -2.21 -5.25
N VAL A 165 -18.02 -3.31 -5.71
CA VAL A 165 -17.57 -4.68 -5.43
C VAL A 165 -17.26 -5.40 -6.73
N SER A 166 -16.28 -6.29 -6.68
CA SER A 166 -15.96 -7.16 -7.81
C SER A 166 -17.02 -8.27 -7.94
N THR A 167 -17.51 -8.46 -9.17
CA THR A 167 -18.40 -9.57 -9.53
C THR A 167 -17.83 -10.29 -10.76
N ALA A 168 -18.37 -11.46 -11.10
CA ALA A 168 -18.00 -12.16 -12.34
C ALA A 168 -18.20 -11.31 -13.61
N SER A 169 -19.11 -10.32 -13.55
CA SER A 169 -19.40 -9.40 -14.65
C SER A 169 -18.56 -8.11 -14.63
N GLY A 170 -17.70 -7.91 -13.62
CA GLY A 170 -16.93 -6.69 -13.38
C GLY A 170 -17.42 -5.90 -12.16
N TRP A 171 -16.95 -4.67 -12.05
CA TRP A 171 -17.25 -3.76 -10.94
C TRP A 171 -18.72 -3.33 -10.95
N GLN A 172 -19.36 -3.37 -9.78
CA GLN A 172 -20.73 -2.93 -9.57
C GLN A 172 -20.86 -2.17 -8.25
N ALA A 173 -21.82 -1.25 -8.14
CA ALA A 173 -22.16 -0.64 -6.86
C ALA A 173 -22.50 -1.71 -5.80
N LYS A 174 -22.02 -1.53 -4.58
CA LYS A 174 -22.23 -2.47 -3.48
C LYS A 174 -23.72 -2.56 -3.11
N THR A 175 -24.20 -3.78 -2.96
CA THR A 175 -25.45 -4.16 -2.31
C THR A 175 -25.16 -5.31 -1.35
N ASP A 176 -26.07 -5.59 -0.42
CA ASP A 176 -25.88 -6.74 0.46
C ASP A 176 -25.80 -8.04 -0.34
N ALA A 177 -26.65 -8.20 -1.37
CA ALA A 177 -26.71 -9.39 -2.21
C ALA A 177 -25.41 -9.65 -3.02
N ASN A 178 -24.78 -8.62 -3.57
CA ASN A 178 -23.59 -8.79 -4.43
C ASN A 178 -22.26 -8.70 -3.68
N SER A 179 -22.27 -8.24 -2.42
CA SER A 179 -21.06 -7.84 -1.71
C SER A 179 -19.96 -8.91 -1.62
N ARG A 180 -20.35 -10.19 -1.58
CA ARG A 180 -19.45 -11.36 -1.56
C ARG A 180 -19.87 -12.40 -2.61
N SER A 181 -20.39 -11.94 -3.75
CA SER A 181 -20.93 -12.84 -4.79
C SER A 181 -19.86 -13.51 -5.66
N PHE A 182 -18.63 -13.01 -5.64
CA PHE A 182 -17.56 -13.49 -6.50
C PHE A 182 -16.23 -13.49 -5.75
N SER A 183 -15.64 -14.67 -5.60
CA SER A 183 -14.30 -14.83 -5.05
C SER A 183 -13.25 -14.78 -6.17
N VAL A 184 -12.21 -13.95 -6.00
CA VAL A 184 -11.17 -13.75 -7.02
C VAL A 184 -10.09 -14.83 -7.01
N VAL A 185 -9.81 -15.40 -5.83
CA VAL A 185 -8.94 -16.57 -5.63
C VAL A 185 -9.45 -17.40 -4.45
N ASN A 186 -9.26 -18.72 -4.53
CA ASN A 186 -9.61 -19.63 -3.46
C ASN A 186 -8.46 -19.76 -2.45
N ALA A 187 -8.43 -18.87 -1.45
CA ALA A 187 -7.43 -18.83 -0.40
C ALA A 187 -8.01 -18.22 0.89
N PHE A 188 -7.42 -18.56 2.05
CA PHE A 188 -7.71 -17.92 3.33
C PHE A 188 -6.83 -16.70 3.56
N SER A 189 -5.53 -16.78 3.25
CA SER A 189 -4.64 -15.62 3.35
C SER A 189 -4.07 -15.29 1.98
N ALA A 190 -4.07 -14.00 1.65
CA ALA A 190 -3.48 -13.48 0.44
C ALA A 190 -3.02 -12.04 0.66
N ASP A 191 -1.92 -11.67 0.03
CA ASP A 191 -1.52 -10.27 -0.12
C ASP A 191 -1.44 -9.94 -1.61
N TRP A 192 -1.63 -8.68 -1.96
CA TRP A 192 -1.61 -8.27 -3.35
C TRP A 192 -1.00 -6.89 -3.53
N GLN A 193 -0.57 -6.66 -4.76
CA GLN A 193 -0.06 -5.38 -5.22
C GLN A 193 -0.49 -5.11 -6.66
N TYR A 194 -0.37 -3.88 -7.11
CA TYR A 194 -0.53 -3.54 -8.53
C TYR A 194 0.81 -3.43 -9.25
N SER A 195 0.96 -4.12 -10.38
CA SER A 195 2.14 -3.98 -11.23
C SER A 195 1.89 -2.96 -12.33
N ASP A 196 2.55 -1.80 -12.25
CA ASP A 196 2.50 -0.78 -13.30
C ASP A 196 3.06 -1.29 -14.63
N ALA A 197 4.08 -2.16 -14.59
CA ALA A 197 4.70 -2.76 -15.77
C ALA A 197 3.75 -3.73 -16.50
N LEU A 198 2.99 -4.55 -15.76
CA LEU A 198 2.02 -5.50 -16.34
C LEU A 198 0.63 -4.90 -16.54
N ARG A 199 0.32 -3.78 -15.86
CA ARG A 199 -1.02 -3.21 -15.75
C ARG A 199 -2.05 -4.21 -15.22
N ALA A 200 -1.64 -4.99 -14.23
CA ALA A 200 -2.42 -6.04 -13.60
C ALA A 200 -2.18 -6.08 -12.10
N PHE A 201 -3.19 -6.52 -11.34
CA PHE A 201 -2.99 -6.91 -9.96
C PHE A 201 -2.22 -8.23 -9.91
N VAL A 202 -1.30 -8.35 -8.97
CA VAL A 202 -0.56 -9.57 -8.64
C VAL A 202 -0.99 -9.99 -7.25
N ILE A 203 -1.63 -11.16 -7.14
CA ILE A 203 -2.07 -11.74 -5.87
C ILE A 203 -1.12 -12.87 -5.53
N ALA A 204 -0.48 -12.80 -4.37
CA ALA A 204 0.23 -13.91 -3.75
C ALA A 204 -0.72 -14.60 -2.77
N HIS A 205 -0.95 -15.90 -2.95
CA HIS A 205 -1.84 -16.67 -2.10
C HIS A 205 -1.35 -18.09 -1.91
N ASP A 206 -1.63 -18.61 -0.73
CA ASP A 206 -1.14 -19.90 -0.24
C ASP A 206 -2.31 -20.89 -0.19
N ASN A 207 -2.48 -21.62 -1.28
CA ASN A 207 -3.51 -22.65 -1.42
C ASN A 207 -2.94 -24.02 -1.82
N THR A 208 -1.63 -24.07 -2.13
CA THR A 208 -0.92 -25.25 -2.59
C THR A 208 0.27 -25.51 -1.67
N PRO A 209 0.39 -26.70 -1.06
CA PRO A 209 1.52 -27.00 -0.17
C PRO A 209 2.88 -26.81 -0.86
N GLY A 210 3.79 -26.09 -0.18
CA GLY A 210 5.17 -25.92 -0.62
C GLY A 210 5.41 -24.86 -1.71
N GLN A 211 4.41 -24.04 -2.00
CA GLN A 211 4.56 -22.87 -2.84
C GLN A 211 3.57 -21.77 -2.48
N THR A 212 3.94 -20.54 -2.80
CA THR A 212 3.01 -19.42 -2.94
C THR A 212 2.64 -19.26 -4.41
N THR A 213 1.35 -19.17 -4.72
CA THR A 213 0.86 -18.99 -6.08
C THR A 213 0.67 -17.51 -6.38
N LEU A 214 1.18 -17.07 -7.52
CA LEU A 214 0.96 -15.73 -8.08
C LEU A 214 -0.14 -15.79 -9.13
N THR A 215 -1.27 -15.15 -8.87
CA THR A 215 -2.38 -14.99 -9.83
C THR A 215 -2.45 -13.54 -10.30
N PHE A 216 -2.71 -13.34 -11.58
CA PHE A 216 -2.71 -12.01 -12.21
C PHE A 216 -4.12 -11.63 -12.64
N LEU A 217 -4.62 -10.47 -12.20
CA LEU A 217 -5.99 -10.03 -12.50
C LEU A 217 -6.02 -8.68 -13.23
N SER A 218 -6.94 -8.56 -14.19
CA SER A 218 -7.13 -7.32 -14.95
C SER A 218 -7.86 -6.27 -14.12
N PRO A 219 -7.40 -5.01 -14.06
CA PRO A 219 -8.01 -3.99 -13.18
C PRO A 219 -9.43 -3.56 -13.59
N ASP A 220 -9.80 -3.71 -14.86
CA ASP A 220 -11.14 -3.43 -15.38
C ASP A 220 -12.16 -4.50 -15.00
N ASN A 221 -11.73 -5.75 -14.87
CA ASN A 221 -12.56 -6.86 -14.42
C ASN A 221 -11.68 -7.95 -13.80
N LEU A 222 -11.77 -8.12 -12.48
CA LEU A 222 -10.97 -9.07 -11.72
C LEU A 222 -11.31 -10.54 -12.00
N ALA A 223 -12.37 -10.85 -12.76
CA ALA A 223 -12.61 -12.20 -13.26
C ALA A 223 -11.70 -12.58 -14.46
N ARG A 224 -10.95 -11.62 -15.01
CA ARG A 224 -10.06 -11.85 -16.15
C ARG A 224 -8.62 -12.01 -15.69
N GLN A 225 -8.01 -13.12 -16.10
CA GLN A 225 -6.61 -13.43 -15.85
C GLN A 225 -5.77 -13.19 -17.12
N PRO A 226 -5.10 -12.03 -17.27
CA PRO A 226 -4.32 -11.73 -18.46
C PRO A 226 -3.02 -12.53 -18.60
N TYR A 227 -2.54 -13.14 -17.51
CA TYR A 227 -1.29 -13.90 -17.48
C TYR A 227 -1.48 -15.25 -16.78
N ALA A 228 -0.65 -16.22 -17.15
CA ALA A 228 -0.62 -17.52 -16.50
C ALA A 228 -0.09 -17.40 -15.06
N GLU A 229 -0.57 -18.27 -14.18
CA GLU A 229 -0.10 -18.33 -12.80
C GLU A 229 1.38 -18.73 -12.72
N VAL A 230 2.05 -18.25 -11.68
CA VAL A 230 3.46 -18.54 -11.41
C VAL A 230 3.59 -19.03 -9.97
N ALA A 231 4.39 -20.07 -9.76
CA ALA A 231 4.69 -20.59 -8.42
C ALA A 231 6.00 -20.00 -7.90
N VAL A 232 5.98 -19.48 -6.67
CA VAL A 232 7.17 -19.19 -5.86
C VAL A 232 7.39 -20.39 -4.94
N PRO A 233 8.42 -21.22 -5.15
CA PRO A 233 8.67 -22.37 -4.29
C PRO A 233 9.08 -21.93 -2.88
N GLY A 234 8.47 -22.53 -1.86
CA GLY A 234 8.73 -22.16 -0.47
C GLY A 234 7.77 -22.84 0.48
N GLN A 235 8.26 -23.33 1.63
CA GLN A 235 7.38 -23.84 2.68
C GLN A 235 6.84 -22.67 3.50
N TRP A 236 5.53 -22.59 3.63
CA TRP A 236 4.84 -21.55 4.40
C TRP A 236 4.05 -22.18 5.56
N SER A 237 3.81 -21.40 6.62
CA SER A 237 2.88 -21.76 7.70
C SER A 237 1.73 -20.77 7.83
N GLU A 238 2.01 -19.48 7.61
CA GLU A 238 1.05 -18.39 7.57
C GLU A 238 1.12 -17.68 6.22
N GLY A 239 0.15 -16.80 5.98
CA GLY A 239 -0.04 -16.14 4.69
C GLY A 239 1.15 -15.31 4.19
N PRO A 240 1.19 -15.06 2.87
CA PRO A 240 2.30 -14.34 2.25
C PRO A 240 2.14 -12.83 2.39
N GLY A 241 3.26 -12.11 2.48
CA GLY A 241 3.34 -10.66 2.33
C GLY A 241 4.22 -10.29 1.14
N ILE A 242 3.69 -9.52 0.19
CA ILE A 242 4.45 -9.09 -0.99
C ILE A 242 5.20 -7.79 -0.68
N VAL A 243 6.51 -7.78 -0.93
CA VAL A 243 7.32 -6.57 -0.84
C VAL A 243 6.88 -5.58 -1.92
N SER A 244 6.38 -4.45 -1.46
CA SER A 244 5.74 -3.45 -2.32
C SER A 244 6.23 -2.04 -1.96
N ARG A 245 5.98 -1.09 -2.85
CA ARG A 245 6.01 0.35 -2.53
C ARG A 245 4.95 0.69 -1.47
N PRO A 246 5.02 1.87 -0.81
CA PRO A 246 4.03 2.27 0.19
C PRO A 246 2.58 2.30 -0.32
N ASP A 247 2.34 2.58 -1.60
CA ASP A 247 1.04 2.55 -2.26
C ASP A 247 0.58 1.14 -2.68
N LYS A 248 1.36 0.10 -2.32
CA LYS A 248 1.14 -1.31 -2.68
C LYS A 248 1.22 -1.56 -4.18
N HIS A 249 2.16 -0.89 -4.83
CA HIS A 249 2.58 -1.19 -6.19
C HIS A 249 3.91 -1.94 -6.23
N SER A 250 4.17 -2.67 -7.30
CA SER A 250 5.44 -3.37 -7.51
C SER A 250 6.64 -2.41 -7.47
N VAL A 251 7.73 -2.89 -6.85
CA VAL A 251 9.03 -2.21 -6.91
C VAL A 251 9.65 -2.35 -8.30
N VAL A 252 10.51 -1.40 -8.67
CA VAL A 252 11.24 -1.46 -9.95
C VAL A 252 12.47 -2.37 -9.86
N ALA A 253 12.81 -3.03 -10.97
CA ALA A 253 14.06 -3.78 -11.07
C ALA A 253 15.29 -2.85 -10.93
N ARG A 254 16.27 -3.25 -10.10
CA ARG A 254 17.46 -2.43 -9.82
C ARG A 254 18.32 -2.12 -11.04
N ASN A 255 18.26 -2.98 -12.06
CA ASN A 255 18.95 -2.79 -13.34
C ASN A 255 18.15 -1.90 -14.32
N ASN A 256 16.99 -1.39 -13.92
CA ASN A 256 16.08 -0.57 -14.72
C ASN A 256 15.51 -1.27 -15.96
N ASP A 257 15.44 -2.60 -15.95
CA ASP A 257 14.76 -3.36 -16.99
C ASP A 257 13.24 -3.29 -16.79
N CYS A 258 12.55 -2.48 -17.60
CA CYS A 258 11.09 -2.32 -17.50
C CYS A 258 10.30 -3.59 -17.86
N GLY A 259 10.95 -4.59 -18.45
CA GLY A 259 10.37 -5.90 -18.72
C GLY A 259 10.46 -6.85 -17.52
N ARG A 260 11.25 -6.50 -16.51
CA ARG A 260 11.51 -7.31 -15.32
C ARG A 260 10.75 -6.77 -14.12
N ILE A 261 9.95 -7.62 -13.49
CA ILE A 261 9.16 -7.27 -12.31
C ILE A 261 9.63 -8.16 -11.15
N PRO A 262 10.42 -7.62 -10.22
CA PRO A 262 10.80 -8.34 -9.00
C PRO A 262 9.57 -8.61 -8.15
N ILE A 263 9.41 -9.86 -7.72
CA ILE A 263 8.40 -10.28 -6.75
C ILE A 263 9.15 -10.95 -5.61
N ASP A 264 9.26 -10.24 -4.49
CA ASP A 264 9.78 -10.75 -3.24
C ASP A 264 8.59 -11.00 -2.29
N VAL A 265 8.52 -12.20 -1.73
CA VAL A 265 7.49 -12.65 -0.79
C VAL A 265 8.16 -12.92 0.54
N ILE A 266 7.59 -12.35 1.61
CA ILE A 266 7.97 -12.60 2.98
C ILE A 266 6.83 -13.37 3.63
N HIS A 267 7.15 -14.49 4.28
CA HIS A 267 6.18 -15.27 5.04
C HIS A 267 6.87 -15.93 6.23
N SER A 268 6.10 -16.58 7.08
CA SER A 268 6.64 -17.39 8.17
C SER A 268 7.22 -18.71 7.65
N SER A 269 8.30 -19.17 8.29
CA SER A 269 8.83 -20.52 8.09
C SER A 269 7.90 -21.58 8.67
N THR A 270 8.22 -22.86 8.46
CA THR A 270 7.56 -23.97 9.17
C THR A 270 7.80 -23.90 10.69
N GLY A 271 6.81 -24.27 11.50
CA GLY A 271 6.87 -24.29 12.97
C GLY A 271 5.49 -24.01 13.59
N SER A 272 5.31 -24.29 14.88
CA SER A 272 4.07 -23.96 15.61
C SER A 272 4.39 -23.56 17.06
N PRO A 273 4.37 -22.26 17.41
CA PRO A 273 4.22 -21.12 16.50
C PRO A 273 5.47 -20.92 15.62
N PRO A 274 5.34 -20.36 14.41
CA PRO A 274 6.50 -20.00 13.62
C PRO A 274 7.30 -18.88 14.30
N GLN A 275 8.64 -18.97 14.24
CA GLN A 275 9.54 -18.00 14.88
C GLN A 275 10.55 -17.37 13.92
N GLN A 276 10.54 -17.78 12.65
CA GLN A 276 11.47 -17.28 11.64
C GLN A 276 10.69 -16.75 10.44
N LEU A 277 11.24 -15.69 9.85
CA LEU A 277 10.77 -15.14 8.58
C LEU A 277 11.58 -15.76 7.45
N THR A 278 10.89 -16.22 6.42
CA THR A 278 11.47 -16.58 5.14
C THR A 278 11.27 -15.44 4.16
N HIS A 279 12.23 -15.28 3.26
CA HIS A 279 12.18 -14.34 2.16
C HIS A 279 12.53 -15.12 0.90
N ASP A 280 11.51 -15.36 0.09
CA ASP A 280 11.59 -16.07 -1.18
C ASP A 280 11.18 -15.10 -2.30
N GLY A 281 11.63 -15.32 -3.53
CA GLY A 281 11.32 -14.38 -4.61
C GLY A 281 11.75 -14.84 -5.98
N LEU A 282 11.24 -14.16 -7.00
CA LEU A 282 11.60 -14.36 -8.39
C LEU A 282 11.45 -13.05 -9.17
N ASP A 283 12.06 -13.03 -10.35
CA ASP A 283 11.82 -11.98 -11.34
C ASP A 283 10.84 -12.50 -12.39
N LEU A 284 9.67 -11.88 -12.49
CA LEU A 284 8.79 -12.08 -13.63
C LEU A 284 9.38 -11.38 -14.85
N LEU A 285 9.37 -12.07 -15.99
CA LEU A 285 9.83 -11.53 -17.26
C LEU A 285 8.63 -11.34 -18.19
N SER A 286 8.43 -10.10 -18.62
CA SER A 286 7.45 -9.73 -19.63
C SER A 286 8.13 -9.42 -20.97
N SER A 287 7.36 -9.39 -22.05
CA SER A 287 7.85 -8.95 -23.36
C SER A 287 8.00 -7.42 -23.46
N ASN A 288 7.73 -6.67 -22.38
CA ASN A 288 7.82 -5.22 -22.39
C ASN A 288 9.28 -4.77 -22.40
N SER A 289 9.55 -3.66 -23.07
CA SER A 289 10.82 -2.93 -22.97
C SER A 289 10.56 -1.48 -22.59
N CYS A 290 11.53 -0.82 -21.96
CA CYS A 290 11.40 0.59 -21.62
C CYS A 290 11.16 1.47 -22.87
N GLN A 291 11.72 1.08 -24.02
CA GLN A 291 11.60 1.84 -25.28
C GLN A 291 10.18 1.76 -25.87
N SER A 292 9.49 0.63 -25.69
CA SER A 292 8.13 0.43 -26.19
C SER A 292 7.05 0.92 -25.21
N MET A 293 7.42 1.19 -23.97
CA MET A 293 6.46 1.51 -22.91
C MET A 293 6.02 2.98 -22.97
N PRO A 294 4.72 3.29 -22.82
CA PRO A 294 4.25 4.67 -22.74
C PRO A 294 4.91 5.43 -21.59
N ALA A 295 5.24 6.70 -21.82
CA ALA A 295 5.86 7.58 -20.83
C ALA A 295 5.11 7.61 -19.49
N GLY A 296 3.78 7.64 -19.53
CA GLY A 296 2.95 7.61 -18.31
C GLY A 296 3.06 6.31 -17.52
N GLN A 297 3.29 5.18 -18.19
CA GLN A 297 3.49 3.89 -17.52
C GLN A 297 4.88 3.80 -16.88
N ILE A 298 5.92 4.31 -17.57
CA ILE A 298 7.25 4.47 -16.97
C ILE A 298 7.17 5.40 -15.76
N ALA A 299 6.49 6.53 -15.87
CA ALA A 299 6.30 7.43 -14.74
C ALA A 299 5.61 6.75 -13.56
N ALA A 300 4.56 5.96 -13.81
CA ALA A 300 3.87 5.21 -12.77
C ALA A 300 4.78 4.18 -12.07
N MET A 301 5.61 3.44 -12.82
CA MET A 301 6.58 2.50 -12.24
C MET A 301 7.56 3.19 -11.28
N TYR A 302 7.99 4.41 -11.61
CA TYR A 302 8.97 5.15 -10.82
C TYR A 302 8.34 6.14 -9.83
N GLU A 303 7.02 6.15 -9.63
CA GLU A 303 6.34 7.00 -8.65
C GLU A 303 6.96 6.85 -7.25
N GLY A 304 7.25 7.97 -6.58
CA GLY A 304 7.90 7.99 -5.28
C GLY A 304 9.43 7.80 -5.30
N TYR A 305 10.02 7.38 -6.41
CA TYR A 305 11.47 7.19 -6.51
C TYR A 305 12.22 8.51 -6.74
N GLY A 306 13.40 8.59 -6.14
CA GLY A 306 14.43 9.57 -6.44
C GLY A 306 15.31 9.08 -7.60
N LEU A 307 15.24 9.75 -8.74
CA LEU A 307 16.00 9.46 -9.94
C LEU A 307 17.35 10.19 -9.93
N GLN A 308 18.41 9.43 -10.14
CA GLN A 308 19.76 9.94 -10.36
C GLN A 308 20.25 9.51 -11.74
N SER A 309 20.69 10.44 -12.57
CA SER A 309 21.25 10.14 -13.89
C SER A 309 22.46 11.02 -14.16
N SER A 310 23.51 10.45 -14.75
CA SER A 310 24.79 11.14 -14.94
C SER A 310 24.61 12.40 -15.80
N GLY A 311 25.09 13.54 -15.31
CA GLY A 311 24.97 14.84 -16.00
C GLY A 311 23.58 15.48 -15.96
N LEU A 312 22.60 14.89 -15.27
CA LEU A 312 21.25 15.43 -15.14
C LEU A 312 20.95 15.81 -13.67
N PRO A 313 20.08 16.80 -13.41
CA PRO A 313 19.67 17.14 -12.04
C PRO A 313 19.03 15.96 -11.32
N ALA A 314 19.23 15.87 -10.00
CA ALA A 314 18.46 14.95 -9.18
C ALA A 314 16.96 15.25 -9.34
N ALA A 315 16.13 14.20 -9.34
CA ALA A 315 14.69 14.40 -9.50
C ALA A 315 13.88 13.37 -8.71
N VAL A 316 12.65 13.72 -8.35
CA VAL A 316 11.70 12.81 -7.72
C VAL A 316 10.47 12.69 -8.61
N VAL A 317 9.93 11.48 -8.75
CA VAL A 317 8.67 11.28 -9.48
C VAL A 317 7.51 11.47 -8.51
N VAL A 318 6.65 12.46 -8.80
CA VAL A 318 5.45 12.77 -8.03
C VAL A 318 4.30 13.06 -8.98
N GLY A 319 3.18 12.37 -8.80
CA GLY A 319 1.98 12.51 -9.64
C GLY A 319 2.27 12.23 -11.11
N GLY A 320 3.11 11.23 -11.40
CA GLY A 320 3.51 10.88 -12.76
C GLY A 320 4.40 11.92 -13.45
N LYS A 321 5.00 12.85 -12.70
CA LYS A 321 5.86 13.91 -13.21
C LYS A 321 7.20 13.94 -12.49
N ARG A 322 8.24 14.32 -13.22
CA ARG A 322 9.59 14.53 -12.70
C ARG A 322 9.71 15.93 -12.11
N LEU A 323 9.84 16.03 -10.80
CA LEU A 323 10.25 17.25 -10.09
C LEU A 323 11.77 17.26 -9.98
N GLN A 324 12.44 18.17 -10.66
CA GLN A 324 13.88 18.35 -10.51
C GLN A 324 14.18 19.13 -9.23
N ILE A 325 15.18 18.70 -8.48
CA ILE A 325 15.50 19.27 -7.16
C ILE A 325 16.96 19.71 -7.15
N GLN A 326 17.17 20.97 -6.78
CA GLN A 326 18.50 21.54 -6.64
C GLN A 326 19.12 21.26 -5.27
N ASP A 327 18.34 21.38 -4.20
CA ASP A 327 18.81 21.16 -2.83
C ASP A 327 18.83 19.66 -2.45
N THR A 328 19.96 19.20 -1.92
CA THR A 328 20.16 17.77 -1.60
C THR A 328 19.42 17.32 -0.34
N SER A 329 19.17 18.23 0.61
CA SER A 329 18.39 17.95 1.83
C SER A 329 16.93 17.73 1.44
N VAL A 330 16.37 18.62 0.62
CA VAL A 330 15.00 18.48 0.09
C VAL A 330 14.81 17.19 -0.69
N TYR A 331 15.79 16.82 -1.52
CA TYR A 331 15.78 15.53 -2.23
C TYR A 331 15.77 14.34 -1.25
N THR A 332 16.54 14.44 -0.16
CA THR A 332 16.63 13.42 0.89
C THR A 332 15.35 13.28 1.70
N ASP A 333 14.70 14.39 1.99
CA ASP A 333 13.45 14.42 2.74
C ASP A 333 12.30 13.83 1.93
N LEU A 334 12.21 14.20 0.65
CA LEU A 334 11.13 13.73 -0.21
C LEU A 334 11.17 12.23 -0.43
N THR A 335 12.36 11.62 -0.62
CA THR A 335 12.43 10.18 -0.89
C THR A 335 13.66 9.49 -0.33
N ARG A 336 13.42 8.32 0.26
CA ARG A 336 14.45 7.35 0.66
C ARG A 336 14.72 6.31 -0.44
N ASN A 337 13.85 6.21 -1.44
CA ASN A 337 13.91 5.23 -2.52
C ASN A 337 14.69 5.79 -3.72
N ARG A 338 16.02 5.84 -3.60
CA ARG A 338 16.90 6.39 -4.64
C ARG A 338 17.32 5.31 -5.61
N ILE A 339 17.31 5.65 -6.90
CA ILE A 339 17.75 4.75 -7.96
C ILE A 339 18.53 5.49 -9.04
N SER A 340 19.65 4.90 -9.45
CA SER A 340 20.38 5.36 -10.63
C SER A 340 19.71 4.85 -11.89
N VAL A 341 19.37 5.75 -12.81
CA VAL A 341 18.64 5.45 -14.04
C VAL A 341 19.40 5.94 -15.28
N PRO A 342 19.30 5.25 -16.42
CA PRO A 342 19.73 5.79 -17.71
C PRO A 342 19.00 7.09 -18.07
N ALA A 343 19.66 7.95 -18.85
CA ALA A 343 19.08 9.21 -19.33
C ALA A 343 17.76 9.02 -20.11
N SER A 344 17.59 7.86 -20.76
CA SER A 344 16.36 7.49 -21.48
C SER A 344 15.17 7.35 -20.54
N ILE A 345 15.30 6.67 -19.40
CA ILE A 345 14.24 6.54 -18.40
C ILE A 345 13.99 7.89 -17.72
N TYR A 346 15.07 8.58 -17.32
CA TYR A 346 14.95 9.91 -16.71
C TYR A 346 14.14 10.87 -17.60
N SER A 347 14.38 10.85 -18.91
CA SER A 347 13.70 11.72 -19.88
C SER A 347 12.32 11.21 -20.31
N ALA A 348 12.05 9.91 -20.16
CA ALA A 348 10.74 9.34 -20.43
C ALA A 348 9.71 9.72 -19.38
N VAL A 349 10.12 9.92 -18.11
CA VAL A 349 9.23 10.51 -17.10
C VAL A 349 8.96 11.98 -17.49
N PRO A 350 7.68 12.38 -17.69
CA PRO A 350 7.34 13.73 -18.12
C PRO A 350 7.89 14.78 -17.16
N TYR A 351 8.50 15.84 -17.70
CA TYR A 351 8.96 16.96 -16.89
C TYR A 351 7.77 17.66 -16.20
N GLY A 352 7.87 17.81 -14.88
CA GLY A 352 6.88 18.53 -14.09
C GLY A 352 7.26 19.99 -13.88
N ALA A 353 8.36 20.20 -13.18
CA ALA A 353 8.90 21.51 -12.81
C ALA A 353 10.29 21.34 -12.17
N SER A 354 10.95 22.46 -11.87
CA SER A 354 12.19 22.47 -11.09
C SER A 354 12.03 23.27 -9.80
N LEU A 355 12.35 22.64 -8.67
CA LEU A 355 12.48 23.26 -7.37
C LEU A 355 13.91 23.74 -7.17
N ARG A 356 14.08 25.07 -7.28
CA ARG A 356 15.35 25.74 -7.02
C ARG A 356 15.51 26.00 -5.52
N ASP A 357 16.75 26.09 -5.10
CA ASP A 357 17.08 26.54 -3.74
C ASP A 357 16.53 27.96 -3.51
N GLY A 358 15.93 28.19 -2.35
CA GLY A 358 15.28 29.46 -2.00
C GLY A 358 13.99 29.78 -2.77
N ALA A 359 13.33 28.78 -3.37
CA ALA A 359 12.07 29.00 -4.09
C ALA A 359 11.00 29.66 -3.20
N THR A 360 10.18 30.54 -3.77
CA THR A 360 9.10 31.18 -3.01
C THR A 360 8.00 30.17 -2.67
N VAL A 361 7.53 30.19 -1.43
CA VAL A 361 6.31 29.50 -1.01
C VAL A 361 5.18 30.51 -0.89
N LEU A 362 4.06 30.25 -1.56
CA LEU A 362 2.84 31.06 -1.39
C LEU A 362 1.95 30.46 -0.31
N GLY A 363 1.59 31.28 0.68
CA GLY A 363 0.60 30.96 1.70
C GLY A 363 -0.68 31.75 1.51
N ALA A 364 -1.83 31.15 1.80
CA ALA A 364 -3.15 31.80 1.77
C ALA A 364 -4.08 31.19 2.82
N SER A 365 -5.16 31.88 3.18
CA SER A 365 -6.15 31.36 4.12
C SER A 365 -6.99 30.23 3.51
N GLY A 366 -6.84 29.01 4.04
CA GLY A 366 -7.58 27.80 3.67
C GLY A 366 -6.74 26.77 2.89
N PRO A 367 -6.12 27.13 1.75
CA PRO A 367 -5.18 26.24 1.06
C PRO A 367 -3.90 25.97 1.86
N PRO A 368 -3.21 24.85 1.61
CA PRO A 368 -1.85 24.64 2.13
C PRO A 368 -0.87 25.64 1.51
N GLY A 369 0.27 25.84 2.17
CA GLY A 369 1.42 26.49 1.53
C GLY A 369 1.82 25.73 0.27
N ALA A 370 2.34 26.42 -0.75
CA ALA A 370 2.76 25.78 -1.99
C ALA A 370 4.02 26.43 -2.55
N PHE A 371 4.97 25.62 -3.01
CA PHE A 371 6.11 26.12 -3.77
C PHE A 371 5.64 26.66 -5.12
N GLN A 372 6.06 27.88 -5.45
CA GLN A 372 5.91 28.44 -6.78
C GLN A 372 7.12 28.01 -7.62
N LEU A 373 6.88 27.15 -8.60
CA LEU A 373 7.94 26.57 -9.42
C LEU A 373 8.12 27.32 -10.75
N ASP A 374 9.15 26.93 -11.51
CA ASP A 374 9.65 27.65 -12.69
C ASP A 374 8.68 27.77 -13.87
N ASN A 375 7.62 26.96 -13.91
CA ASN A 375 6.50 27.09 -14.85
C ASN A 375 5.27 27.83 -14.28
N ASN A 376 5.45 28.56 -13.18
CA ASN A 376 4.41 29.27 -12.43
C ASN A 376 3.32 28.37 -11.81
N THR A 377 3.55 27.06 -11.75
CA THR A 377 2.65 26.15 -11.02
C THR A 377 2.88 26.20 -9.52
N LEU A 378 1.80 26.04 -8.76
CA LEU A 378 1.86 25.86 -7.31
C LEU A 378 1.83 24.37 -6.98
N TRP A 379 2.87 23.91 -6.30
CA TRP A 379 2.97 22.55 -5.78
C TRP A 379 2.74 22.61 -4.26
N PRO A 380 1.55 22.20 -3.78
CA PRO A 380 1.24 22.18 -2.36
C PRO A 380 2.28 21.44 -1.54
N VAL A 381 2.64 21.95 -0.37
CA VAL A 381 3.58 21.30 0.54
C VAL A 381 2.89 21.00 1.86
N ASN A 382 2.85 19.70 2.19
CA ASN A 382 2.27 19.19 3.43
C ASN A 382 3.35 18.72 4.42
N ALA A 383 4.62 18.88 4.06
CA ALA A 383 5.79 18.61 4.87
C ALA A 383 6.56 19.91 5.11
N PRO A 384 6.32 20.63 6.23
CA PRO A 384 6.92 21.95 6.48
C PRO A 384 8.45 21.96 6.47
N GLN A 385 9.08 20.84 6.83
CA GLN A 385 10.54 20.69 6.80
C GLN A 385 11.12 20.96 5.41
N LEU A 386 10.40 20.59 4.34
CA LEU A 386 10.83 20.86 2.96
C LEU A 386 10.99 22.36 2.68
N VAL A 387 10.18 23.21 3.31
CA VAL A 387 10.27 24.68 3.15
C VAL A 387 11.52 25.19 3.84
N THR A 388 11.78 24.72 5.06
CA THR A 388 12.97 25.08 5.84
C THR A 388 14.26 24.65 5.13
N ASP A 389 14.31 23.39 4.69
CA ASP A 389 15.52 22.79 4.10
C ASP A 389 15.77 23.28 2.66
N ASN A 390 14.73 23.77 1.96
CA ASN A 390 14.91 24.50 0.71
C ASN A 390 15.24 25.99 0.90
N HIS A 391 15.53 26.44 2.13
CA HIS A 391 15.81 27.85 2.45
C HIS A 391 14.75 28.84 1.95
N SER A 392 13.50 28.39 1.91
CA SER A 392 12.42 29.09 1.22
C SER A 392 11.73 30.09 2.13
N SER A 393 11.26 31.19 1.54
CA SER A 393 10.48 32.21 2.24
C SER A 393 9.00 32.08 1.90
N ILE A 394 8.15 32.23 2.92
CA ILE A 394 6.69 32.23 2.75
C ILE A 394 6.22 33.65 2.47
N THR A 395 5.56 33.84 1.34
CA THR A 395 4.87 35.08 0.97
C THR A 395 3.36 34.85 1.07
N MET A 396 2.70 35.67 1.90
CA MET A 396 1.24 35.60 2.04
C MET A 396 0.56 36.34 0.88
N VAL A 397 -0.39 35.66 0.26
CA VAL A 397 -1.25 36.20 -0.81
C VAL A 397 -2.72 36.00 -0.44
N ASP A 398 -3.61 36.71 -1.12
CA ASP A 398 -5.04 36.43 -0.97
C ASP A 398 -5.41 35.06 -1.59
N ARG A 399 -6.55 34.53 -1.17
CA ARG A 399 -7.02 33.21 -1.63
C ARG A 399 -7.32 33.18 -3.13
N ALA A 400 -7.81 34.27 -3.72
CA ALA A 400 -8.15 34.31 -5.14
C ALA A 400 -6.88 34.27 -6.00
N GLN A 401 -5.85 34.99 -5.60
CA GLN A 401 -4.52 34.95 -6.19
C GLN A 401 -3.95 33.54 -6.10
N TRP A 402 -3.94 32.89 -4.93
CA TRP A 402 -3.46 31.51 -4.81
C TRP A 402 -4.20 30.54 -5.75
N LEU A 403 -5.53 30.66 -5.83
CA LEU A 403 -6.36 29.80 -6.67
C LEU A 403 -6.22 30.07 -8.17
N SER A 404 -5.67 31.22 -8.57
CA SER A 404 -5.46 31.59 -9.98
C SER A 404 -4.29 30.85 -10.64
N HIS A 405 -3.38 30.28 -9.84
CA HIS A 405 -2.24 29.55 -10.37
C HIS A 405 -2.63 28.12 -10.78
N PRO A 406 -2.04 27.57 -11.86
CA PRO A 406 -2.14 26.14 -12.15
C PRO A 406 -1.54 25.32 -11.00
N ARG A 407 -2.13 24.15 -10.71
CA ARG A 407 -1.67 23.28 -9.63
C ARG A 407 -0.83 22.12 -10.14
N GLY A 408 0.29 21.89 -9.46
CA GLY A 408 1.04 20.65 -9.54
C GLY A 408 0.59 19.62 -8.50
N PRO A 409 1.21 18.44 -8.50
CA PRO A 409 1.06 17.45 -7.44
C PRO A 409 1.42 18.02 -6.06
N SER A 410 0.76 17.50 -5.02
CA SER A 410 1.10 17.80 -3.64
C SER A 410 2.38 17.06 -3.21
N LEU A 411 3.21 17.73 -2.43
CA LEU A 411 4.45 17.23 -1.88
C LEU A 411 4.23 16.77 -0.43
N PHE A 412 4.36 15.46 -0.25
CA PHE A 412 4.45 14.78 1.04
C PHE A 412 5.82 14.11 1.11
N TYR A 413 6.29 13.70 2.29
CA TYR A 413 7.34 12.67 2.35
C TYR A 413 6.86 11.46 1.53
N LEU A 414 7.71 10.77 0.77
CA LEU A 414 7.30 9.65 -0.12
C LEU A 414 7.78 8.28 0.39
N TRP A 415 8.18 8.21 1.66
CA TRP A 415 8.75 7.03 2.32
C TRP A 415 8.02 6.65 3.59
#